data_AF-A0A955WPH1-F1
#
_entry.id   AF-A0A955WPH1-F1
#
_cell.length_a   1.000
_cell.length_b   1.000
_cell.length_c   1.000
_cell.angle_alpha   90.00
_cell.angle_beta   90.00
_cell.angle_gamma   90.00
#
_symmetry.space_group_name_H-M   'P 1'
#
loop_
_entity.id
_entity.type
_entity.pdbx_description
1 polymer ?
#
loop_
_entity_poly.entity_id
_entity_poly.type
_entity_poly.pdbx_seq_one_letter_code
_entity_poly.pdbx_strand_id
1 'polypeptide(L)'
;MSRRPAGTHLADSWEFPGGKVEPGESPPQALVRELQEELGITVAVGDIFAVGHHVYDTKEVILLVYACEIVAGTPACLEVADFAWLSGAEVVALPLPPADLPVVARLERALAATP
;
A
#
# COMPACT_ATOMS: atom_id res chain seq x y z
N MET A 1 -0.83 7.14 -0.97
CA MET A 1 -1.16 6.31 -2.14
C MET A 1 -0.14 6.59 -3.21
N SER A 2 0.31 5.57 -3.95
CA SER A 2 1.16 5.71 -5.13
C SER A 2 0.35 5.41 -6.39
N ARG A 3 0.73 6.00 -7.53
CA ARG A 3 0.19 5.65 -8.84
C ARG A 3 1.21 4.82 -9.61
N ARG A 4 0.75 3.70 -10.18
CA ARG A 4 1.61 2.81 -10.99
C ARG A 4 2.17 3.53 -12.22
N PRO A 5 3.44 3.29 -12.59
CA PRO A 5 4.01 3.79 -13.84
C PRO A 5 3.25 3.31 -15.08
N ALA A 6 3.28 4.13 -16.14
CA ALA A 6 2.76 3.75 -17.44
C ALA A 6 3.49 2.50 -17.98
N GLY A 7 2.74 1.56 -18.56
CA GLY A 7 3.30 0.32 -19.14
C GLY A 7 3.44 -0.86 -18.18
N THR A 8 3.04 -0.72 -16.92
CA THR A 8 2.94 -1.84 -15.95
C THR A 8 1.55 -2.50 -15.97
N HIS A 9 1.41 -3.70 -15.37
CA HIS A 9 0.09 -4.32 -15.16
C HIS A 9 -0.77 -3.38 -14.28
N LEU A 10 -1.97 -2.97 -14.73
CA LEU A 10 -2.80 -1.93 -14.09
C LEU A 10 -2.14 -0.52 -14.09
N ALA A 11 -1.49 -0.12 -15.18
CA ALA A 11 -0.99 1.25 -15.35
C ALA A 11 -2.06 2.31 -15.00
N ASP A 12 -1.62 3.40 -14.38
CA ASP A 12 -2.44 4.53 -13.91
C ASP A 12 -3.42 4.24 -12.75
N SER A 13 -3.45 3.01 -12.21
CA SER A 13 -4.20 2.73 -10.98
C SER A 13 -3.48 3.26 -9.75
N TRP A 14 -4.26 3.71 -8.76
CA TRP A 14 -3.76 4.02 -7.42
C TRP A 14 -3.69 2.77 -6.56
N GLU A 15 -2.67 2.68 -5.72
CA GLU A 15 -2.49 1.59 -4.77
C GLU A 15 -1.78 2.02 -3.49
N PHE A 16 -1.74 1.12 -2.51
CA PHE A 16 -0.89 1.27 -1.35
C PHE A 16 0.57 0.98 -1.75
N PRO A 17 1.53 1.88 -1.43
CA PRO A 17 2.95 1.63 -1.69
C PRO A 17 3.46 0.38 -0.98
N GLY A 18 4.37 -0.33 -1.62
CA GLY A 18 4.89 -1.61 -1.15
C GLY A 18 4.97 -2.66 -2.26
N GLY A 19 5.45 -3.85 -1.92
CA GLY A 19 5.70 -4.88 -2.94
C GLY A 19 5.80 -6.28 -2.40
N LYS A 20 6.42 -7.15 -3.19
CA LYS A 20 6.45 -8.59 -2.93
C LYS A 20 7.51 -8.90 -1.87
N VAL A 21 7.18 -9.82 -0.96
CA VAL A 21 8.16 -10.39 -0.03
C VAL A 21 9.09 -11.32 -0.79
N GLU A 22 10.38 -11.01 -0.79
CA GLU A 22 11.42 -11.82 -1.42
C GLU A 22 12.02 -12.87 -0.46
N PRO A 23 12.70 -13.91 -0.97
CA PRO A 23 13.31 -14.93 -0.13
C PRO A 23 14.35 -14.34 0.84
N GLY A 24 14.21 -14.65 2.13
CA GLY A 24 15.16 -14.25 3.17
C GLY A 24 14.79 -12.97 3.93
N GLU A 25 13.69 -12.30 3.58
CA GLU A 25 13.14 -11.17 4.32
C GLU A 25 11.79 -11.53 4.99
N SER A 26 11.50 -10.85 6.09
CA SER A 26 10.16 -10.82 6.70
C SER A 26 9.28 -9.78 6.00
N PRO A 27 7.94 -9.87 6.10
CA PRO A 27 7.07 -8.87 5.47
C PRO A 27 7.32 -7.41 5.90
N PRO A 28 7.64 -7.09 7.18
CA PRO A 28 8.05 -5.73 7.55
C PRO A 28 9.37 -5.29 6.90
N GLN A 29 10.33 -6.20 6.73
CA GLN A 29 11.59 -5.88 6.05
C GLN A 29 11.35 -5.59 4.57
N ALA A 30 10.51 -6.40 3.91
CA ALA A 30 10.09 -6.17 2.53
C ALA A 30 9.44 -4.78 2.40
N LEU A 31 8.50 -4.43 3.29
CA LEU A 31 7.83 -3.13 3.25
C LEU A 31 8.81 -1.96 3.40
N VAL A 32 9.79 -2.05 4.31
CA VAL A 32 10.80 -0.98 4.45
C VAL A 32 11.65 -0.85 3.20
N ARG A 33 12.10 -1.96 2.61
CA ARG A 33 12.89 -1.97 1.36
C ARG A 33 12.09 -1.33 0.21
N GLU A 34 10.85 -1.79 0.00
CA GLU A 34 9.98 -1.31 -1.07
C GLU A 34 9.70 0.19 -0.93
N LEU A 35 9.41 0.69 0.28
CA LEU A 35 9.20 2.13 0.49
C LEU A 35 10.47 2.97 0.30
N GLN A 36 11.65 2.39 0.52
CA GLN A 36 12.91 3.05 0.20
C GLN A 36 13.14 3.11 -1.32
N GLU A 37 12.86 2.01 -2.03
CA GLU A 37 12.99 1.90 -3.49
C GLU A 37 11.98 2.81 -4.21
N GLU A 38 10.70 2.72 -3.85
CA GLU A 38 9.61 3.45 -4.50
C GLU A 38 9.58 4.95 -4.15
N LEU A 39 9.83 5.28 -2.88
CA LEU A 39 9.54 6.60 -2.31
C LEU A 39 10.72 7.30 -1.63
N GLY A 40 11.85 6.62 -1.43
CA GLY A 40 13.02 7.18 -0.77
C GLY A 40 12.85 7.43 0.74
N ILE A 41 11.91 6.73 1.38
CA ILE A 41 11.60 6.90 2.81
C ILE A 41 11.91 5.65 3.61
N THR A 42 12.28 5.85 4.87
CA THR A 42 12.36 4.77 5.87
C THR A 42 11.21 4.91 6.85
N VAL A 43 10.53 3.81 7.12
CA VAL A 43 9.40 3.79 8.06
C VAL A 43 9.68 2.90 9.26
N ALA A 44 9.13 3.27 10.41
CA ALA A 44 8.87 2.33 11.49
C ALA A 44 7.57 1.59 11.17
N VAL A 45 7.66 0.27 11.02
CA VAL A 45 6.50 -0.60 10.76
C VAL A 45 5.85 -0.96 12.09
N GLY A 46 4.57 -0.60 12.24
CA GLY A 46 3.75 -0.89 13.40
C GLY A 46 2.88 -2.14 13.21
N ASP A 47 1.68 -2.11 13.79
CA ASP A 47 0.74 -3.22 13.73
C ASP A 47 0.13 -3.40 12.34
N ILE A 48 -0.32 -4.63 12.06
CA ILE A 48 -1.13 -4.93 10.88
C ILE A 48 -2.46 -4.19 11.00
N PHE A 49 -2.71 -3.30 10.05
CA PHE A 49 -3.95 -2.56 9.91
C PHE A 49 -5.06 -3.41 9.26
N ALA A 50 -4.72 -4.13 8.20
CA ALA A 50 -5.63 -4.99 7.46
C ALA A 50 -4.90 -6.14 6.77
N VAL A 51 -5.63 -7.24 6.55
CA VAL A 51 -5.16 -8.38 5.75
C VAL A 51 -6.17 -8.60 4.63
N GLY A 52 -5.68 -8.59 3.40
CA GLY A 52 -6.43 -8.97 2.21
C GLY A 52 -5.99 -10.33 1.69
N HIS A 53 -6.92 -11.05 1.09
CA HIS A 53 -6.62 -12.27 0.35
C HIS A 53 -7.43 -12.25 -0.94
N HIS A 54 -6.75 -12.45 -2.07
CA HIS A 54 -7.38 -12.50 -3.37
C HIS A 54 -6.77 -13.60 -4.24
N VAL A 55 -7.64 -14.37 -4.91
CA VAL A 55 -7.26 -15.40 -5.86
C VAL A 55 -7.53 -14.86 -7.26
N TYR A 56 -6.45 -14.65 -8.02
CA TYR A 56 -6.50 -14.37 -9.45
C TYR A 56 -6.41 -15.69 -10.24
N ASP A 57 -6.79 -15.68 -11.52
CA ASP A 57 -6.75 -16.86 -12.39
C ASP A 57 -5.37 -17.55 -12.43
N THR A 58 -4.29 -16.80 -12.24
CA THR A 58 -2.91 -17.28 -12.36
C THR A 58 -2.11 -17.27 -11.06
N LYS A 59 -2.63 -16.68 -9.98
CA LYS A 59 -1.90 -16.53 -8.71
C LYS A 59 -2.82 -16.24 -7.52
N GLU A 60 -2.35 -16.57 -6.33
CA GLU A 60 -2.97 -16.21 -5.06
C GLU A 60 -2.14 -15.12 -4.38
N VAL A 61 -2.79 -14.10 -3.81
CA VAL A 61 -2.14 -12.94 -3.21
C VAL A 61 -2.69 -12.71 -1.81
N ILE A 62 -1.80 -12.71 -0.82
CA ILE A 62 -2.07 -12.23 0.54
C ILE A 62 -1.47 -10.82 0.64
N LEU A 63 -2.31 -9.83 0.93
CA LEU A 63 -1.92 -8.44 1.14
C LEU A 63 -1.86 -8.16 2.64
N LEU A 64 -0.69 -7.78 3.14
CA LEU A 64 -0.49 -7.33 4.52
C LEU A 64 -0.33 -5.82 4.54
N VAL A 65 -1.29 -5.10 5.12
CA VAL A 65 -1.23 -3.64 5.24
C VAL A 65 -0.86 -3.28 6.67
N TYR A 66 0.18 -2.47 6.82
CA TYR A 66 0.70 -2.05 8.12
C TYR A 66 0.42 -0.59 8.37
N ALA A 67 0.23 -0.23 9.65
CA ALA A 67 0.38 1.14 10.08
C ALA A 67 1.87 1.48 10.11
N CYS A 68 2.25 2.61 9.52
CA CYS A 68 3.65 3.02 9.39
C CYS A 68 3.84 4.48 9.79
N GLU A 69 4.99 4.78 10.40
CA GLU A 69 5.45 6.14 10.66
C GLU A 69 6.72 6.42 9.87
N ILE A 70 6.78 7.54 9.15
CA ILE A 70 8.02 7.95 8.45
C ILE A 70 9.03 8.42 9.50
N VAL A 71 10.15 7.71 9.62
CA VAL A 71 11.22 8.04 10.57
C VAL A 71 12.41 8.73 9.90
N ALA A 72 12.54 8.60 8.58
CA ALA A 72 13.56 9.30 7.80
C ALA A 72 13.14 9.46 6.33
N GLY A 73 13.65 10.52 5.69
CA GLY A 73 13.38 10.85 4.29
C GLY A 73 12.10 11.66 4.09
N THR A 74 11.91 12.12 2.85
CA THR A 74 10.70 12.81 2.39
C THR A 74 10.21 12.06 1.15
N PRO A 75 8.92 11.68 1.05
CA PRO A 75 8.43 10.93 -0.10
C PRO A 75 8.70 11.65 -1.42
N ALA A 76 9.27 10.93 -2.38
CA ALA A 76 9.49 11.37 -3.75
C ALA A 76 9.15 10.23 -4.71
N CYS A 77 8.68 10.53 -5.92
CA CYS A 77 8.36 9.50 -6.91
C CYS A 77 9.65 8.93 -7.53
N LEU A 78 10.23 7.87 -6.95
CA LEU A 78 11.45 7.24 -7.46
C LEU A 78 11.13 6.13 -8.48
N GLU A 79 10.25 5.19 -8.12
CA GLU A 79 9.80 4.11 -9.00
C GLU A 79 8.29 4.13 -9.27
N VAL A 80 7.59 5.14 -8.75
CA VAL A 80 6.15 5.36 -8.96
C VAL A 80 5.92 6.56 -9.89
N ALA A 81 4.78 6.59 -10.59
CA ALA A 81 4.45 7.74 -11.44
C ALA A 81 3.97 8.96 -10.63
N ASP A 82 3.37 8.72 -9.47
CA ASP A 82 2.80 9.77 -8.63
C ASP A 82 2.68 9.31 -7.18
N PHE A 83 2.58 10.27 -6.27
CA PHE A 83 2.37 10.04 -4.85
C PHE A 83 1.43 11.11 -4.28
N ALA A 84 0.43 10.69 -3.52
CA ALA A 84 -0.51 11.59 -2.86
C ALA A 84 -0.81 11.14 -1.42
N TRP A 85 -0.82 12.14 -0.53
CA TRP A 85 -1.45 12.03 0.78
C TRP A 85 -2.96 12.17 0.62
N LEU A 86 -3.70 11.15 1.03
CA LEU A 86 -5.15 11.11 0.95
C LEU A 86 -5.73 10.78 2.33
N SER A 87 -6.85 11.42 2.65
CA SER A 87 -7.69 11.04 3.78
C SER A 87 -8.31 9.67 3.57
N GLY A 88 -8.77 9.03 4.65
CA GLY A 88 -9.47 7.75 4.54
C GLY A 88 -10.69 7.82 3.61
N ALA A 89 -11.43 8.93 3.62
CA ALA A 89 -12.59 9.13 2.76
C ALA A 89 -12.20 9.23 1.27
N GLU A 90 -11.10 9.89 0.96
CA GLU A 90 -10.56 9.95 -0.41
C GLU A 90 -10.09 8.57 -0.89
N VAL A 91 -9.42 7.79 -0.02
CA VAL A 91 -8.99 6.43 -0.35
C VAL A 91 -10.17 5.51 -0.66
N VAL A 92 -11.25 5.59 0.11
CA VAL A 92 -12.48 4.80 -0.13
C VAL A 92 -13.13 5.13 -1.48
N ALA A 93 -12.97 6.36 -1.98
CA ALA A 93 -13.52 6.79 -3.26
C ALA A 93 -12.63 6.43 -4.48
N LEU A 94 -11.42 5.92 -4.26
CA LEU A 94 -10.51 5.56 -5.36
C LEU A 94 -10.90 4.24 -6.03
N PRO A 95 -10.68 4.10 -7.36
CA PRO A 95 -10.81 2.83 -8.04
C PRO A 95 -9.61 1.93 -7.72
N LEU A 96 -9.67 1.25 -6.56
CA LEU A 96 -8.61 0.35 -6.10
C LEU A 96 -8.78 -1.07 -6.63
N PRO A 97 -7.68 -1.84 -6.77
CA PRO A 97 -7.74 -3.25 -7.13
C PRO A 97 -8.58 -4.10 -6.14
N PRO A 98 -9.13 -5.25 -6.58
CA PRO A 98 -9.91 -6.13 -5.72
C PRO A 98 -9.20 -6.61 -4.44
N ALA A 99 -7.87 -6.70 -4.46
CA ALA A 99 -7.06 -7.11 -3.31
C ALA A 99 -7.09 -6.07 -2.16
N ASP A 100 -7.39 -4.82 -2.46
CA ASP A 100 -7.39 -3.70 -1.52
C ASP A 100 -8.77 -3.47 -0.88
N LEU A 101 -9.83 -4.11 -1.38
CA LEU A 101 -11.19 -3.96 -0.84
C LEU A 101 -11.31 -4.27 0.67
N PRO A 102 -10.60 -5.28 1.24
CA PRO A 102 -10.60 -5.50 2.69
C PRO A 102 -10.02 -4.31 3.47
N VAL A 103 -9.06 -3.58 2.90
CA VAL A 103 -8.46 -2.38 3.48
C VAL A 103 -9.46 -1.22 3.46
N VAL A 104 -10.15 -1.03 2.33
CA VAL A 104 -11.23 -0.04 2.17
C VAL A 104 -12.33 -0.27 3.22
N ALA A 105 -12.81 -1.51 3.35
CA ALA A 105 -13.84 -1.85 4.34
C ALA A 105 -13.39 -1.58 5.78
N ARG A 106 -12.09 -1.77 6.07
CA ARG A 106 -11.52 -1.45 7.39
C ARG A 106 -11.44 0.05 7.64
N LEU A 107 -11.09 0.83 6.61
CA LEU A 107 -11.06 2.30 6.64
C LEU A 107 -12.46 2.87 6.86
N GLU A 108 -13.47 2.40 6.13
CA GLU A 108 -14.87 2.84 6.30
C GLU A 108 -15.33 2.66 7.76
N ARG A 109 -15.04 1.50 8.36
CA ARG A 109 -15.38 1.24 9.77
C ARG A 109 -14.64 2.17 10.73
N ALA A 110 -13.37 2.48 10.47
CA ALA A 110 -12.59 3.39 11.30
C ALA A 110 -13.13 4.83 11.23
N LEU A 111 -13.51 5.28 10.04
CA LEU A 111 -14.11 6.60 9.82
C LEU A 111 -15.48 6.71 10.52
N ALA A 112 -16.31 5.67 10.43
CA ALA A 112 -17.62 5.64 11.10
C ALA A 112 -17.55 5.56 12.63
N ALA A 113 -16.42 5.11 13.20
CA ALA A 113 -16.19 5.02 14.63
C ALA A 113 -15.60 6.30 15.25
N THR A 114 -15.28 7.30 14.43
CA THR A 114 -14.78 8.60 14.91
C THR A 114 -16.00 9.53 15.12
N PRO A 115 -16.28 9.95 16.36
CA PRO A 115 -17.46 10.77 16.69
C PRO A 115 -17.40 12.20 16.12
#